data_AF-A0A7X5KRX1-F1
#
_entry.id   AF-A0A7X5KRX1-F1
#
_cell.length_a   1.000
_cell.length_b   1.000
_cell.length_c   1.000
_cell.angle_alpha   90.00
_cell.angle_beta   90.00
_cell.angle_gamma   90.00
#
_symmetry.space_group_name_H-M   'P 1'
#
loop_
_entity.id
_entity.type
_entity.pdbx_description
1 polymer ?
#
loop_
_entity_poly.entity_id
_entity_poly.type
_entity_poly.pdbx_seq_one_letter_code
_entity_poly.pdbx_strand_id
1 'polypeptide(L)'
;MKQKLISVITLLAMLMSIMGMAVSAADKIPDDTEQKGDFIYLKGTNKILAYVGESGICEVPENTEIKSLYNKNLPAKPVKKLVINSGVKLTALYDELADLKEVEINEGITEIPSNFLEDCPTVESVSFPNSLDTIGESSFMNCKSLKSINWGNGLQSIGTYAFFGAKALSGDLIIPDTVTNMGEEVFAECGNLDKVHLSDNLTYTPSKSYITSPSWFRGTSVKEINIPDAMLKNPPYLLADEITFNSDMTVKIFKAVQGSNWCKDKYLKGKTDKSMGNYKDYAVAENTVLKYIGNDKKPVVPEGIKSIAGYAFAYLDIETVTLPKSLETIENSAFAWAALKEVVIPENVKEVSEGAFRECQLIEKVVFEGAPVVGSAFAESGFLTRDNVILKNSSIKLDKDFYMFEGVENNLDEYYRMLSEHGTVIDKIPSVTPKATATPTVKPQETAEPDVTATPVPDKLTVKGGDIITIKVNNKPVTFPDAQPFVDGNDRTQVPVRAVSELLNCKVDWQQDIKTAVITKENGDVVKITLDSDIMTLNEREIKMDTTAILKDDRTFIPVRFVAEALGLTVDWEE
;
A
#
# COMPACT_ATOMS: atom_id res chain seq x y z
N MET A 1 -18.63 7.43 6.88
CA MET A 1 -19.88 6.82 7.41
C MET A 1 -20.29 5.51 6.70
N LYS A 2 -19.90 5.29 5.44
CA LYS A 2 -20.19 4.06 4.68
C LYS A 2 -19.42 2.82 5.11
N GLN A 3 -18.22 2.91 5.71
CA GLN A 3 -17.52 1.74 6.25
C GLN A 3 -18.14 1.22 7.54
N LYS A 4 -18.60 2.12 8.43
CA LYS A 4 -19.49 1.72 9.54
C LYS A 4 -20.83 1.22 9.02
N LEU A 5 -21.36 1.76 7.91
CA LEU A 5 -22.61 1.25 7.33
C LEU A 5 -22.44 -0.11 6.64
N ILE A 6 -21.32 -0.39 5.95
CA ILE A 6 -21.00 -1.69 5.35
C ILE A 6 -20.65 -2.66 6.46
N SER A 7 -19.78 -2.32 7.40
CA SER A 7 -19.49 -3.15 8.57
C SER A 7 -20.75 -3.39 9.40
N VAL A 8 -21.69 -2.45 9.51
CA VAL A 8 -23.02 -2.64 10.15
C VAL A 8 -23.98 -3.42 9.27
N ILE A 9 -23.92 -3.36 7.93
CA ILE A 9 -24.70 -4.21 7.02
C ILE A 9 -24.14 -5.65 7.03
N THR A 10 -22.83 -5.84 7.14
CA THR A 10 -22.15 -7.13 7.31
C THR A 10 -22.34 -7.65 8.74
N LEU A 11 -22.36 -6.78 9.76
CA LEU A 11 -22.78 -7.14 11.12
C LEU A 11 -24.28 -7.42 11.18
N LEU A 12 -25.11 -6.77 10.36
CA LEU A 12 -26.55 -7.04 10.21
C LEU A 12 -26.77 -8.31 9.39
N ALA A 13 -25.91 -8.66 8.45
CA ALA A 13 -25.92 -9.92 7.71
C ALA A 13 -25.40 -11.06 8.61
N MET A 14 -24.37 -10.82 9.43
CA MET A 14 -23.99 -11.70 10.53
C MET A 14 -25.11 -11.81 11.56
N LEU A 15 -25.79 -10.72 11.94
CA LEU A 15 -26.94 -10.74 12.84
C LEU A 15 -28.19 -11.33 12.18
N MET A 16 -28.33 -11.31 10.85
CA MET A 16 -29.40 -11.98 10.09
C MET A 16 -29.05 -13.44 9.75
N SER A 17 -27.79 -13.84 9.81
CA SER A 17 -27.33 -15.24 9.86
C SER A 17 -27.55 -15.79 11.28
N ILE A 18 -27.22 -15.02 12.32
CA ILE A 18 -27.49 -15.35 13.73
C ILE A 18 -29.01 -15.25 14.07
N MET A 19 -29.78 -14.37 13.41
CA MET A 19 -31.26 -14.29 13.48
C MET A 19 -31.95 -15.15 12.43
N GLY A 20 -31.20 -15.72 11.50
CA GLY A 20 -31.63 -16.71 10.52
C GLY A 20 -31.71 -18.08 11.17
N MET A 21 -32.43 -18.16 12.28
CA MET A 21 -32.89 -19.42 12.84
C MET A 21 -33.76 -20.10 11.78
N ALA A 22 -33.12 -20.87 10.90
CA ALA A 22 -33.68 -22.13 10.44
C ALA A 22 -33.57 -23.21 11.55
N VAL A 23 -33.44 -22.81 12.82
CA VAL A 23 -33.97 -23.57 13.94
C VAL A 23 -35.49 -23.60 13.80
N SER A 24 -36.04 -24.61 13.11
CA SER A 24 -37.34 -25.23 13.47
C SER A 24 -37.91 -26.27 12.49
N ALA A 25 -37.24 -26.64 11.40
CA ALA A 25 -37.75 -27.72 10.51
C ALA A 25 -36.92 -29.02 10.51
N ALA A 26 -35.63 -28.98 10.88
CA ALA A 26 -34.73 -30.16 10.81
C ALA A 26 -34.84 -31.13 12.01
N ASP A 27 -35.51 -30.74 13.09
CA ASP A 27 -35.45 -31.48 14.35
C ASP A 27 -36.39 -32.70 14.42
N LYS A 28 -37.44 -32.73 13.60
CA LYS A 28 -38.37 -33.87 13.53
C LYS A 28 -38.08 -34.67 12.27
N ILE A 29 -37.45 -35.83 12.47
CA ILE A 29 -37.36 -36.86 11.44
C ILE A 29 -38.80 -37.33 11.14
N PRO A 30 -39.21 -37.42 9.87
CA PRO A 30 -40.50 -37.99 9.50
C PRO A 30 -40.67 -39.41 10.07
N ASP A 31 -41.90 -39.79 10.41
CA ASP A 31 -42.17 -41.14 10.92
C ASP A 31 -41.86 -42.23 9.88
N ASP A 32 -41.86 -41.88 8.58
CA ASP A 32 -41.58 -42.80 7.48
C ASP A 32 -40.11 -42.77 7.04
N THR A 33 -39.25 -43.28 7.90
CA THR A 33 -37.79 -43.39 7.65
C THR A 33 -37.29 -44.82 7.74
N GLU A 34 -36.13 -45.05 7.15
CA GLU A 34 -35.39 -46.31 7.23
C GLU A 34 -33.90 -46.06 7.43
N GLN A 35 -33.26 -46.80 8.33
CA GLN A 35 -31.81 -46.76 8.50
C GLN A 35 -31.15 -47.75 7.54
N LYS A 36 -30.13 -47.30 6.80
CA LYS A 36 -29.26 -48.17 5.99
C LYS A 36 -27.82 -47.81 6.29
N GLY A 37 -27.09 -48.71 6.96
CA GLY A 37 -25.74 -48.45 7.44
C GLY A 37 -25.71 -47.24 8.37
N ASP A 38 -24.82 -46.30 8.07
CA ASP A 38 -24.54 -45.11 8.87
C ASP A 38 -25.51 -43.94 8.61
N PHE A 39 -26.60 -44.14 7.85
CA PHE A 39 -27.51 -43.07 7.45
C PHE A 39 -28.98 -43.40 7.68
N ILE A 40 -29.75 -42.36 7.98
CA ILE A 40 -31.21 -42.38 8.01
C ILE A 40 -31.73 -41.82 6.70
N TYR A 41 -32.56 -42.60 6.00
CA TYR A 41 -33.18 -42.24 4.74
C TYR A 41 -34.67 -41.96 4.90
N LEU A 42 -35.20 -41.06 4.07
CA LEU A 42 -36.63 -41.03 3.78
C LEU A 42 -36.99 -42.33 3.05
N LYS A 43 -37.94 -43.08 3.61
CA LYS A 43 -38.24 -44.44 3.16
C LYS A 43 -38.62 -44.49 1.68
N GLY A 44 -38.06 -45.46 0.96
CA GLY A 44 -38.34 -45.66 -0.47
C GLY A 44 -37.66 -44.63 -1.38
N THR A 45 -36.73 -43.83 -0.84
CA THR A 45 -35.93 -42.85 -1.61
C THR A 45 -34.44 -43.00 -1.28
N ASN A 46 -33.59 -42.32 -2.04
CA ASN A 46 -32.16 -42.20 -1.74
C ASN A 46 -31.83 -40.89 -0.98
N LYS A 47 -32.83 -40.32 -0.31
CA LYS A 47 -32.70 -39.03 0.40
C LYS A 47 -32.24 -39.24 1.82
N ILE A 48 -31.05 -38.76 2.14
CA ILE A 48 -30.43 -38.81 3.47
C ILE A 48 -30.96 -37.66 4.31
N LEU A 49 -31.41 -37.99 5.53
CA LEU A 49 -31.97 -37.05 6.49
C LEU A 49 -31.07 -36.84 7.72
N ALA A 50 -30.17 -37.79 8.01
CA ALA A 50 -29.17 -37.68 9.07
C ALA A 50 -28.07 -38.74 8.90
N TYR A 51 -26.88 -38.43 9.42
CA TYR A 51 -25.82 -39.40 9.67
C TYR A 51 -25.88 -39.90 11.12
N VAL A 52 -25.65 -41.19 11.32
CA VAL A 52 -25.67 -41.89 12.64
C VAL A 52 -24.44 -42.78 12.85
N GLY A 53 -23.42 -42.66 12.00
CA GLY A 53 -22.23 -43.49 12.10
C GLY A 53 -21.34 -43.15 13.30
N GLU A 54 -20.52 -44.13 13.69
CA GLU A 54 -19.69 -44.06 14.90
C GLU A 54 -18.19 -43.88 14.63
N SER A 55 -17.76 -43.85 13.36
CA SER A 55 -16.36 -43.77 12.97
C SER A 55 -15.80 -42.33 13.04
N GLY A 56 -16.68 -41.33 12.92
CA GLY A 56 -16.31 -39.93 12.65
C GLY A 56 -15.93 -39.68 11.18
N ILE A 57 -16.09 -40.66 10.30
CA ILE A 57 -15.92 -40.56 8.85
C ILE A 57 -17.29 -40.75 8.22
N CYS A 58 -17.84 -39.68 7.67
CA CYS A 58 -19.12 -39.69 6.96
C CYS A 58 -18.82 -39.89 5.46
N GLU A 59 -18.93 -41.12 4.98
CA GLU A 59 -18.80 -41.44 3.55
C GLU A 59 -20.18 -41.55 2.92
N VAL A 60 -20.59 -40.52 2.18
CA VAL A 60 -21.92 -40.42 1.59
C VAL A 60 -22.02 -41.36 0.39
N PRO A 61 -23.00 -42.28 0.34
CA PRO A 61 -23.12 -43.23 -0.76
C PRO A 61 -23.47 -42.56 -2.09
N GLU A 62 -23.00 -43.16 -3.18
CA GLU A 62 -23.27 -42.70 -4.54
C GLU A 62 -24.78 -42.55 -4.84
N ASN A 63 -25.12 -41.63 -5.76
CA ASN A 63 -26.49 -41.44 -6.26
C ASN A 63 -27.55 -41.19 -5.17
N THR A 64 -27.15 -40.54 -4.08
CA THR A 64 -28.03 -40.10 -2.99
C THR A 64 -28.34 -38.61 -3.06
N GLU A 65 -29.30 -38.16 -2.27
CA GLU A 65 -29.61 -36.74 -2.08
C GLU A 65 -29.45 -36.40 -0.61
N ILE A 66 -28.56 -35.47 -0.28
CA ILE A 66 -28.41 -35.01 1.11
C ILE A 66 -29.49 -33.94 1.36
N LYS A 67 -30.29 -34.13 2.41
CA LYS A 67 -31.09 -33.04 2.99
C LYS A 67 -30.50 -32.48 4.26
N SER A 68 -29.93 -33.35 5.08
CA SER A 68 -29.17 -33.00 6.27
C SER A 68 -28.30 -34.18 6.66
N LEU A 69 -27.17 -33.92 7.29
CA LEU A 69 -26.32 -34.91 7.95
C LEU A 69 -26.42 -34.81 9.47
N TYR A 70 -27.03 -33.75 10.00
CA TYR A 70 -27.16 -33.52 11.43
C TYR A 70 -28.58 -33.72 11.95
N ASN A 71 -28.70 -34.40 13.09
CA ASN A 71 -29.94 -34.40 13.86
C ASN A 71 -29.64 -34.49 15.36
N LYS A 72 -30.05 -33.48 16.12
CA LYS A 72 -29.79 -33.39 17.57
C LYS A 72 -30.39 -34.53 18.40
N ASN A 73 -31.41 -35.22 17.88
CA ASN A 73 -32.12 -36.28 18.59
C ASN A 73 -31.57 -37.68 18.28
N LEU A 74 -30.61 -37.79 17.35
CA LEU A 74 -29.99 -39.05 17.00
C LEU A 74 -28.58 -39.16 17.58
N PRO A 75 -28.17 -40.35 18.04
CA PRO A 75 -26.79 -40.58 18.45
C PRO A 75 -25.92 -40.63 17.19
N ALA A 76 -25.02 -39.67 17.03
CA ALA A 76 -23.97 -39.69 16.02
C ALA A 76 -22.65 -39.24 16.64
N LYS A 77 -21.53 -39.88 16.27
CA LYS A 77 -20.23 -39.31 16.61
C LYS A 77 -19.96 -38.07 15.76
N PRO A 78 -19.26 -37.06 16.30
CA PRO A 78 -18.88 -35.89 15.52
C PRO A 78 -18.12 -36.30 14.25
N VAL A 79 -18.56 -35.77 13.11
CA VAL A 79 -17.95 -36.02 11.81
C VAL A 79 -16.67 -35.19 11.71
N LYS A 80 -15.55 -35.87 11.51
CA LYS A 80 -14.23 -35.26 11.31
C LYS A 80 -13.80 -35.27 9.85
N LYS A 81 -14.27 -36.25 9.07
CA LYS A 81 -14.04 -36.34 7.63
C LYS A 81 -15.36 -36.57 6.90
N LEU A 82 -15.63 -35.78 5.86
CA LEU A 82 -16.76 -35.92 4.97
C LEU A 82 -16.25 -36.34 3.59
N VAL A 83 -16.77 -37.44 3.06
CA VAL A 83 -16.48 -37.92 1.70
C VAL A 83 -17.77 -37.91 0.89
N ILE A 84 -17.79 -37.19 -0.22
CA ILE A 84 -18.94 -37.08 -1.12
C ILE A 84 -18.65 -37.87 -2.39
N ASN A 85 -19.38 -38.97 -2.59
CA ASN A 85 -19.21 -39.84 -3.77
C ASN A 85 -20.02 -39.37 -4.99
N SER A 86 -19.77 -40.02 -6.13
CA SER A 86 -20.37 -39.70 -7.43
C SER A 86 -21.92 -39.66 -7.40
N GLY A 87 -22.51 -38.69 -8.11
CA GLY A 87 -23.95 -38.57 -8.27
C GLY A 87 -24.72 -38.11 -7.02
N VAL A 88 -24.03 -37.75 -5.93
CA VAL A 88 -24.66 -37.18 -4.75
C VAL A 88 -25.21 -35.78 -5.06
N LYS A 89 -26.50 -35.57 -4.82
CA LYS A 89 -27.13 -34.25 -4.87
C LYS A 89 -26.87 -33.52 -3.56
N LEU A 90 -26.03 -32.49 -3.64
CA LEU A 90 -25.64 -31.66 -2.51
C LEU A 90 -26.72 -30.61 -2.17
N THR A 91 -26.75 -30.24 -0.90
CA THR A 91 -27.52 -29.11 -0.34
C THR A 91 -26.59 -28.33 0.58
N ALA A 92 -26.98 -27.13 0.98
CA ALA A 92 -26.29 -26.44 2.06
C ALA A 92 -26.38 -27.20 3.39
N LEU A 93 -25.27 -27.33 4.11
CA LEU A 93 -25.13 -28.07 5.38
C LEU A 93 -24.82 -27.13 6.56
N TYR A 94 -25.24 -25.86 6.49
CA TYR A 94 -25.01 -24.80 7.49
C TYR A 94 -24.85 -25.29 8.94
N ASP A 95 -23.66 -25.09 9.52
CA ASP A 95 -23.34 -25.38 10.94
C ASP A 95 -23.70 -26.82 11.40
N GLU A 96 -23.91 -27.76 10.47
CA GLU A 96 -24.28 -29.13 10.80
C GLU A 96 -23.09 -29.96 11.30
N LEU A 97 -21.86 -29.58 10.91
CA LEU A 97 -20.66 -30.38 11.05
C LEU A 97 -19.55 -29.63 11.82
N ALA A 98 -19.86 -29.24 13.06
CA ALA A 98 -18.99 -28.40 13.90
C ALA A 98 -17.56 -28.92 14.13
N ASP A 99 -17.34 -30.24 14.06
CA ASP A 99 -16.03 -30.89 14.28
C ASP A 99 -15.31 -31.32 12.98
N LEU A 100 -15.85 -30.93 11.82
CA LEU A 100 -15.34 -31.34 10.51
C LEU A 100 -13.96 -30.74 10.24
N LYS A 101 -13.01 -31.59 9.86
CA LYS A 101 -11.62 -31.21 9.56
C LYS A 101 -11.28 -31.38 8.08
N GLU A 102 -11.80 -32.43 7.46
CA GLU A 102 -11.42 -32.81 6.10
C GLU A 102 -12.65 -33.05 5.23
N VAL A 103 -12.62 -32.50 4.02
CA VAL A 103 -13.69 -32.68 3.02
C VAL A 103 -13.07 -33.20 1.74
N GLU A 104 -13.57 -34.35 1.29
CA GLU A 104 -13.16 -35.00 0.05
C GLU A 104 -14.37 -35.08 -0.88
N ILE A 105 -14.31 -34.36 -1.99
CA ILE A 105 -15.33 -34.40 -3.04
C ILE A 105 -14.78 -35.28 -4.18
N ASN A 106 -15.45 -36.38 -4.47
CA ASN A 106 -15.01 -37.36 -5.47
C ASN A 106 -15.56 -37.07 -6.87
N GLU A 107 -14.95 -37.72 -7.86
CA GLU A 107 -15.33 -37.63 -9.27
C GLU A 107 -16.83 -37.92 -9.48
N GLY A 108 -17.43 -37.20 -10.44
CA GLY A 108 -18.86 -37.26 -10.74
C GLY A 108 -19.70 -36.19 -10.02
N ILE A 109 -19.08 -35.36 -9.18
CA ILE A 109 -19.68 -34.12 -8.68
C ILE A 109 -19.27 -32.97 -9.61
N THR A 110 -20.27 -32.24 -10.15
CA THR A 110 -20.05 -31.12 -11.06
C THR A 110 -20.28 -29.76 -10.42
N GLU A 111 -21.03 -29.69 -9.32
CA GLU A 111 -21.40 -28.43 -8.68
C GLU A 111 -21.39 -28.55 -7.16
N ILE A 112 -20.74 -27.60 -6.48
CA ILE A 112 -20.92 -27.34 -5.05
C ILE A 112 -21.99 -26.25 -4.92
N PRO A 113 -23.10 -26.48 -4.20
CA PRO A 113 -24.16 -25.49 -4.06
C PRO A 113 -23.70 -24.31 -3.21
N SER A 114 -24.43 -23.20 -3.31
CA SER A 114 -24.23 -22.07 -2.41
C SER A 114 -24.36 -22.50 -0.95
N ASN A 115 -23.51 -21.91 -0.10
CA ASN A 115 -23.49 -22.09 1.35
C ASN A 115 -23.27 -23.54 1.82
N PHE A 116 -22.64 -24.38 1.00
CA PHE A 116 -22.41 -25.80 1.30
C PHE A 116 -21.88 -26.08 2.72
N LEU A 117 -20.79 -25.42 3.11
CA LEU A 117 -20.12 -25.51 4.41
C LEU A 117 -19.82 -24.09 4.96
N GLU A 118 -20.77 -23.17 4.80
CA GLU A 118 -20.69 -21.86 5.43
C GLU A 118 -20.59 -22.01 6.95
N ASP A 119 -19.74 -21.17 7.58
CA ASP A 119 -19.51 -21.11 9.01
C ASP A 119 -19.09 -22.47 9.63
N CYS A 120 -18.31 -23.27 8.88
CA CYS A 120 -17.64 -24.47 9.39
C CYS A 120 -16.18 -24.16 9.79
N PRO A 121 -15.91 -23.55 10.97
CA PRO A 121 -14.62 -22.94 11.28
C PRO A 121 -13.48 -23.95 11.49
N THR A 122 -13.80 -25.23 11.62
CA THR A 122 -12.86 -26.32 11.93
C THR A 122 -12.29 -27.01 10.70
N VAL A 123 -12.86 -26.78 9.51
CA VAL A 123 -12.40 -27.40 8.25
C VAL A 123 -10.97 -26.94 7.97
N GLU A 124 -10.04 -27.89 7.87
CA GLU A 124 -8.61 -27.67 7.66
C GLU A 124 -8.20 -27.86 6.20
N SER A 125 -8.88 -28.73 5.46
CA SER A 125 -8.57 -29.05 4.07
C SER A 125 -9.80 -29.50 3.27
N VAL A 126 -9.84 -29.07 2.00
CA VAL A 126 -10.86 -29.49 1.02
C VAL A 126 -10.16 -29.96 -0.25
N SER A 127 -10.58 -31.12 -0.77
CA SER A 127 -10.16 -31.61 -2.09
C SER A 127 -11.31 -31.71 -3.06
N PHE A 128 -11.11 -31.15 -4.25
CA PHE A 128 -12.09 -31.10 -5.33
C PHE A 128 -11.70 -32.06 -6.48
N PRO A 129 -12.68 -32.66 -7.17
CA PRO A 129 -12.43 -33.59 -8.27
C PRO A 129 -12.23 -32.86 -9.60
N ASN A 130 -11.69 -33.55 -10.61
CA ASN A 130 -11.55 -32.97 -11.94
C ASN A 130 -12.89 -32.76 -12.65
N SER A 131 -13.94 -33.48 -12.26
CA SER A 131 -15.29 -33.26 -12.77
C SER A 131 -15.97 -31.99 -12.28
N LEU A 132 -15.41 -31.30 -11.28
CA LEU A 132 -16.04 -30.13 -10.69
C LEU A 132 -15.99 -28.95 -11.65
N ASP A 133 -17.13 -28.36 -11.93
CA ASP A 133 -17.29 -27.22 -12.84
C ASP A 133 -17.51 -25.91 -12.06
N THR A 134 -18.35 -25.94 -11.03
CA THR A 134 -18.78 -24.71 -10.32
C THR A 134 -18.74 -24.86 -8.80
N ILE A 135 -18.23 -23.83 -8.14
CA ILE A 135 -18.34 -23.63 -6.68
C ILE A 135 -19.31 -22.48 -6.41
N GLY A 136 -20.38 -22.75 -5.65
CA GLY A 136 -21.42 -21.78 -5.34
C GLY A 136 -21.01 -20.67 -4.37
N GLU A 137 -21.85 -19.64 -4.30
CA GLU A 137 -21.69 -18.47 -3.43
C GLU A 137 -21.58 -18.88 -1.96
N SER A 138 -20.64 -18.27 -1.22
CA SER A 138 -20.39 -18.49 0.22
C SER A 138 -20.17 -19.95 0.64
N SER A 139 -19.88 -20.86 -0.29
CA SER A 139 -19.84 -22.31 -0.04
C SER A 139 -18.85 -22.76 1.05
N PHE A 140 -17.76 -22.03 1.27
CA PHE A 140 -16.77 -22.27 2.33
C PHE A 140 -16.48 -20.97 3.12
N MET A 141 -17.44 -20.04 3.15
CA MET A 141 -17.33 -18.79 3.89
C MET A 141 -17.08 -19.09 5.37
N ASN A 142 -16.14 -18.36 5.98
CA ASN A 142 -15.72 -18.49 7.38
C ASN A 142 -15.19 -19.89 7.78
N CYS A 143 -14.71 -20.70 6.83
CA CYS A 143 -13.87 -21.87 7.12
C CYS A 143 -12.49 -21.44 7.66
N LYS A 144 -12.47 -20.89 8.87
CA LYS A 144 -11.32 -20.16 9.46
C LYS A 144 -10.06 -21.00 9.61
N SER A 145 -10.17 -22.32 9.72
CA SER A 145 -9.05 -23.24 9.86
C SER A 145 -8.53 -23.78 8.53
N LEU A 146 -9.12 -23.40 7.38
CA LEU A 146 -8.77 -23.93 6.07
C LEU A 146 -7.36 -23.47 5.68
N LYS A 147 -6.43 -24.42 5.56
CA LYS A 147 -4.99 -24.15 5.34
C LYS A 147 -4.61 -24.20 3.88
N SER A 148 -5.24 -25.09 3.12
CA SER A 148 -4.93 -25.35 1.71
C SER A 148 -6.18 -25.82 0.97
N ILE A 149 -6.22 -25.53 -0.33
CA ILE A 149 -7.27 -25.97 -1.24
C ILE A 149 -6.65 -26.83 -2.32
N ASN A 150 -7.12 -28.07 -2.45
CA ASN A 150 -6.66 -28.97 -3.50
C ASN A 150 -7.68 -28.92 -4.64
N TRP A 151 -7.36 -28.18 -5.68
CA TRP A 151 -8.23 -28.02 -6.85
C TRP A 151 -8.27 -29.27 -7.71
N GLY A 152 -9.39 -29.43 -8.42
CA GLY A 152 -9.46 -30.26 -9.62
C GLY A 152 -9.23 -29.43 -10.88
N ASN A 153 -8.95 -30.10 -11.99
CA ASN A 153 -8.59 -29.44 -13.25
C ASN A 153 -9.78 -29.09 -14.15
N GLY A 154 -11.02 -29.22 -13.68
CA GLY A 154 -12.24 -28.90 -14.46
C GLY A 154 -12.91 -27.57 -14.09
N LEU A 155 -12.51 -26.96 -12.98
CA LEU A 155 -13.22 -25.84 -12.36
C LEU A 155 -13.29 -24.63 -13.30
N GLN A 156 -14.49 -24.15 -13.59
CA GLN A 156 -14.76 -23.00 -14.46
C GLN A 156 -15.09 -21.74 -13.67
N SER A 157 -15.87 -21.89 -12.59
CA SER A 157 -16.45 -20.74 -11.86
C SER A 157 -16.36 -20.88 -10.34
N ILE A 158 -15.99 -19.79 -9.68
CA ILE A 158 -16.00 -19.66 -8.22
C ILE A 158 -16.94 -18.52 -7.82
N GLY A 159 -17.96 -18.83 -7.03
CA GLY A 159 -19.00 -17.89 -6.60
C GLY A 159 -18.50 -16.82 -5.64
N THR A 160 -19.28 -15.74 -5.53
CA THR A 160 -19.04 -14.63 -4.60
C THR A 160 -18.82 -15.15 -3.18
N TYR A 161 -17.88 -14.58 -2.44
CA TYR A 161 -17.57 -14.95 -1.04
C TYR A 161 -17.19 -16.42 -0.79
N ALA A 162 -16.96 -17.25 -1.82
CA ALA A 162 -16.85 -18.70 -1.65
C ALA A 162 -15.82 -19.13 -0.59
N PHE A 163 -14.70 -18.41 -0.43
CA PHE A 163 -13.67 -18.67 0.59
C PHE A 163 -13.42 -17.46 1.50
N PHE A 164 -14.38 -16.54 1.58
CA PHE A 164 -14.28 -15.35 2.42
C PHE A 164 -13.95 -15.73 3.87
N GLY A 165 -12.97 -15.08 4.49
CA GLY A 165 -12.65 -15.31 5.90
C GLY A 165 -11.93 -16.63 6.21
N ALA A 166 -11.36 -17.31 5.20
CA ALA A 166 -10.47 -18.46 5.40
C ALA A 166 -9.11 -18.02 5.98
N LYS A 167 -9.11 -17.66 7.27
CA LYS A 167 -7.99 -16.97 7.95
C LYS A 167 -6.70 -17.79 8.10
N ALA A 168 -6.79 -19.11 8.03
CA ALA A 168 -5.63 -20.00 8.09
C ALA A 168 -4.99 -20.29 6.72
N LEU A 169 -5.60 -19.81 5.62
CA LEU A 169 -5.10 -20.04 4.27
C LEU A 169 -3.72 -19.38 4.14
N SER A 170 -2.72 -20.15 3.73
CA SER A 170 -1.33 -19.70 3.66
C SER A 170 -0.54 -20.46 2.61
N GLY A 171 0.65 -19.94 2.27
CA GLY A 171 1.49 -20.51 1.21
C GLY A 171 0.98 -20.15 -0.18
N ASP A 172 1.17 -21.06 -1.14
CA ASP A 172 0.85 -20.83 -2.54
C ASP A 172 -0.62 -21.17 -2.85
N LEU A 173 -1.32 -20.25 -3.51
CA LEU A 173 -2.67 -20.42 -4.01
C LEU A 173 -2.64 -20.38 -5.54
N ILE A 174 -2.81 -21.55 -6.15
CA ILE A 174 -2.81 -21.70 -7.61
C ILE A 174 -4.25 -21.85 -8.09
N ILE A 175 -4.83 -20.80 -8.66
CA ILE A 175 -6.14 -20.86 -9.30
C ILE A 175 -5.97 -21.63 -10.64
N PRO A 176 -6.72 -22.72 -10.89
CA PRO A 176 -6.56 -23.50 -12.11
C PRO A 176 -6.84 -22.66 -13.37
N ASP A 177 -6.04 -22.83 -14.43
CA ASP A 177 -6.22 -22.12 -15.71
C ASP A 177 -7.58 -22.37 -16.39
N THR A 178 -8.31 -23.40 -15.97
CA THR A 178 -9.68 -23.63 -16.42
C THR A 178 -10.67 -22.62 -15.86
N VAL A 179 -10.33 -21.91 -14.78
CA VAL A 179 -11.21 -20.91 -14.17
C VAL A 179 -11.30 -19.70 -15.08
N THR A 180 -12.51 -19.39 -15.53
CA THR A 180 -12.80 -18.24 -16.41
C THR A 180 -13.51 -17.12 -15.65
N ASN A 181 -14.15 -17.42 -14.52
CA ASN A 181 -14.91 -16.47 -13.72
C ASN A 181 -14.73 -16.66 -12.20
N MET A 182 -14.57 -15.54 -11.49
CA MET A 182 -14.58 -15.47 -10.03
C MET A 182 -15.50 -14.34 -9.58
N GLY A 183 -16.38 -14.63 -8.62
CA GLY A 183 -17.28 -13.65 -8.00
C GLY A 183 -16.54 -12.57 -7.21
N GLU A 184 -17.27 -11.67 -6.55
CA GLU A 184 -16.63 -10.65 -5.70
C GLU A 184 -16.14 -11.26 -4.38
N GLU A 185 -15.06 -10.70 -3.83
CA GLU A 185 -14.53 -11.04 -2.49
C GLU A 185 -14.30 -12.55 -2.21
N VAL A 186 -13.98 -13.34 -3.24
CA VAL A 186 -13.81 -14.82 -3.14
C VAL A 186 -12.80 -15.23 -2.07
N PHE A 187 -11.66 -14.54 -2.00
CA PHE A 187 -10.57 -14.77 -1.06
C PHE A 187 -10.31 -13.52 -0.20
N ALA A 188 -11.35 -12.78 0.13
CA ALA A 188 -11.24 -11.61 0.99
C ALA A 188 -11.11 -12.03 2.48
N GLU A 189 -10.40 -11.23 3.27
CA GLU A 189 -10.16 -11.46 4.70
C GLU A 189 -9.55 -12.85 5.01
N CYS A 190 -8.75 -13.38 4.08
CA CYS A 190 -8.01 -14.63 4.23
C CYS A 190 -6.67 -14.44 4.96
N GLY A 191 -5.93 -15.53 5.16
CA GLY A 191 -4.59 -15.49 5.76
C GLY A 191 -3.52 -14.85 4.86
N ASN A 192 -2.25 -15.09 5.18
CA ASN A 192 -1.12 -14.52 4.43
C ASN A 192 -0.67 -15.49 3.33
N LEU A 193 -0.85 -15.10 2.08
CA LEU A 193 -0.47 -15.91 0.91
C LEU A 193 0.95 -15.55 0.45
N ASP A 194 1.76 -16.56 0.17
CA ASP A 194 3.11 -16.37 -0.35
C ASP A 194 3.08 -16.09 -1.86
N LYS A 195 2.37 -16.92 -2.62
CA LYS A 195 2.19 -16.72 -4.06
C LYS A 195 0.75 -16.95 -4.47
N VAL A 196 0.21 -16.09 -5.31
CA VAL A 196 -1.08 -16.29 -5.96
C VAL A 196 -0.84 -16.44 -7.46
N HIS A 197 -1.23 -17.59 -8.00
CA HIS A 197 -1.32 -17.79 -9.44
C HIS A 197 -2.77 -17.64 -9.90
N LEU A 198 -3.14 -16.50 -10.49
CA LEU A 198 -4.39 -16.29 -11.21
C LEU A 198 -4.39 -17.03 -12.55
N SER A 199 -5.56 -17.54 -12.93
CA SER A 199 -5.77 -18.18 -14.23
C SER A 199 -5.58 -17.20 -15.39
N ASP A 200 -4.87 -17.66 -16.42
CA ASP A 200 -4.65 -16.90 -17.66
C ASP A 200 -5.93 -16.69 -18.48
N ASN A 201 -6.97 -17.49 -18.23
CA ASN A 201 -8.25 -17.42 -18.93
C ASN A 201 -9.32 -16.61 -18.18
N LEU A 202 -8.95 -15.92 -17.10
CA LEU A 202 -9.89 -15.09 -16.35
C LEU A 202 -10.49 -13.98 -17.20
N THR A 203 -11.80 -13.82 -17.07
CA THR A 203 -12.56 -12.70 -17.61
C THR A 203 -13.25 -11.94 -16.50
N TYR A 204 -13.29 -10.62 -16.61
CA TYR A 204 -14.01 -9.77 -15.68
C TYR A 204 -14.93 -8.83 -16.45
N THR A 205 -16.22 -8.92 -16.12
CA THR A 205 -17.22 -7.96 -16.58
C THR A 205 -17.72 -7.23 -15.34
N PRO A 206 -17.49 -5.91 -15.23
CA PRO A 206 -18.02 -5.13 -14.11
C PRO A 206 -19.52 -5.35 -13.97
N SER A 207 -19.99 -5.68 -12.76
CA SER A 207 -21.42 -5.63 -12.48
C SER A 207 -21.91 -4.19 -12.72
N LYS A 208 -23.18 -3.98 -13.06
CA LYS A 208 -23.76 -2.63 -13.36
C LYS A 208 -23.73 -1.64 -12.17
N SER A 209 -22.99 -1.95 -11.10
CA SER A 209 -22.74 -1.10 -9.95
C SER A 209 -21.41 -0.34 -10.11
N TYR A 210 -21.17 0.68 -9.30
CA TYR A 210 -19.98 1.55 -9.30
C TYR A 210 -18.63 0.82 -9.06
N ILE A 211 -18.62 -0.52 -9.06
CA ILE A 211 -17.45 -1.37 -8.90
C ILE A 211 -16.79 -1.54 -10.27
N THR A 212 -15.60 -0.96 -10.43
CA THR A 212 -14.85 -0.95 -11.69
C THR A 212 -13.67 -1.93 -11.70
N SER A 213 -13.44 -2.62 -10.58
CA SER A 213 -12.28 -3.50 -10.36
C SER A 213 -12.67 -4.74 -9.53
N PRO A 214 -12.17 -5.93 -9.87
CA PRO A 214 -12.43 -7.15 -9.10
C PRO A 214 -11.82 -7.08 -7.69
N SER A 215 -12.57 -7.48 -6.66
CA SER A 215 -12.15 -7.35 -5.25
C SER A 215 -11.76 -8.67 -4.56
N TRP A 216 -11.26 -9.63 -5.33
CA TRP A 216 -11.04 -11.01 -4.90
C TRP A 216 -10.23 -11.18 -3.61
N PHE A 217 -9.21 -10.34 -3.38
CA PHE A 217 -8.27 -10.45 -2.25
C PHE A 217 -8.37 -9.27 -1.28
N ARG A 218 -9.55 -8.65 -1.17
CA ARG A 218 -9.75 -7.51 -0.27
C ARG A 218 -9.43 -7.91 1.19
N GLY A 219 -8.54 -7.16 1.84
CA GLY A 219 -8.12 -7.47 3.22
C GLY A 219 -7.18 -8.67 3.36
N THR A 220 -6.77 -9.28 2.24
CA THR A 220 -5.84 -10.42 2.22
C THR A 220 -4.46 -9.94 1.82
N SER A 221 -3.43 -10.37 2.55
CA SER A 221 -2.04 -10.05 2.24
C SER A 221 -1.46 -11.11 1.31
N VAL A 222 -0.92 -10.66 0.17
CA VAL A 222 -0.24 -11.52 -0.80
C VAL A 222 1.21 -11.07 -0.91
N LYS A 223 2.20 -11.97 -0.98
CA LYS A 223 3.57 -11.54 -1.29
C LYS A 223 3.76 -11.42 -2.80
N GLU A 224 3.51 -12.48 -3.55
CA GLU A 224 3.66 -12.50 -5.02
C GLU A 224 2.34 -12.81 -5.72
N ILE A 225 2.01 -12.13 -6.83
CA ILE A 225 0.83 -12.47 -7.65
C ILE A 225 1.10 -12.31 -9.15
N ASN A 226 0.62 -13.22 -10.00
CA ASN A 226 0.53 -12.93 -11.44
C ASN A 226 -0.80 -12.24 -11.80
N ILE A 227 -0.73 -11.29 -12.71
CA ILE A 227 -1.89 -10.62 -13.28
C ILE A 227 -1.98 -10.98 -14.76
N PRO A 228 -3.05 -11.67 -15.19
CA PRO A 228 -3.19 -12.06 -16.58
C PRO A 228 -3.52 -10.86 -17.47
N ASP A 229 -3.14 -10.91 -18.74
CA ASP A 229 -3.28 -9.79 -19.69
C ASP A 229 -4.73 -9.28 -19.80
N ALA A 230 -5.72 -10.17 -19.65
CA ALA A 230 -7.13 -9.81 -19.65
C ALA A 230 -7.51 -8.84 -18.50
N MET A 231 -6.76 -8.84 -17.40
CA MET A 231 -6.99 -7.99 -16.23
C MET A 231 -6.28 -6.64 -16.30
N LEU A 232 -5.47 -6.37 -17.32
CA LEU A 232 -4.79 -5.07 -17.49
C LEU A 232 -5.78 -3.90 -17.71
N LYS A 233 -6.99 -4.19 -18.20
CA LYS A 233 -8.05 -3.18 -18.36
C LYS A 233 -8.81 -2.91 -17.07
N ASN A 234 -9.03 -3.96 -16.27
CA ASN A 234 -9.83 -3.93 -15.04
C ASN A 234 -9.03 -4.60 -13.92
N PRO A 235 -8.04 -3.89 -13.37
CA PRO A 235 -7.09 -4.51 -12.48
C PRO A 235 -7.70 -4.86 -11.14
N PRO A 236 -7.34 -6.02 -10.55
CA PRO A 236 -7.86 -6.44 -9.27
C PRO A 236 -7.40 -5.53 -8.15
N TYR A 237 -8.31 -5.32 -7.21
CA TYR A 237 -8.07 -4.70 -5.92
C TYR A 237 -7.39 -5.71 -4.99
N LEU A 238 -6.12 -5.45 -4.65
CA LEU A 238 -5.33 -6.30 -3.75
C LEU A 238 -4.14 -5.57 -3.13
N LEU A 239 -3.59 -6.15 -2.07
CA LEU A 239 -2.32 -5.80 -1.46
C LEU A 239 -1.29 -6.89 -1.80
N ALA A 240 -0.23 -6.54 -2.55
CA ALA A 240 0.89 -7.43 -2.87
C ALA A 240 2.24 -6.76 -2.63
N ASP A 241 3.33 -7.54 -2.53
CA ASP A 241 4.73 -7.06 -2.50
C ASP A 241 5.42 -7.17 -3.88
N GLU A 242 5.08 -8.20 -4.66
CA GLU A 242 5.63 -8.53 -5.97
C GLU A 242 4.49 -8.92 -6.91
N ILE A 243 4.50 -8.36 -8.11
CA ILE A 243 3.47 -8.56 -9.11
C ILE A 243 4.12 -8.90 -10.44
N THR A 244 3.79 -10.07 -10.98
CA THR A 244 4.25 -10.52 -12.29
C THR A 244 3.13 -10.39 -13.30
N PHE A 245 3.44 -10.12 -14.55
CA PHE A 245 2.49 -10.16 -15.66
C PHE A 245 2.84 -11.32 -16.57
N ASN A 246 1.84 -11.84 -17.29
CA ASN A 246 2.04 -12.84 -18.35
C ASN A 246 3.06 -12.36 -19.41
N SER A 247 3.25 -11.04 -19.46
CA SER A 247 4.36 -10.26 -20.01
C SER A 247 5.72 -10.94 -20.19
N ASP A 248 6.24 -11.56 -19.12
CA ASP A 248 7.67 -11.63 -18.73
C ASP A 248 8.15 -10.50 -17.79
N MET A 249 7.21 -9.68 -17.30
CA MET A 249 7.50 -8.52 -16.48
C MET A 249 7.16 -8.75 -15.01
N THR A 250 8.13 -8.51 -14.11
CA THR A 250 7.93 -8.53 -12.66
C THR A 250 8.13 -7.12 -12.07
N VAL A 251 7.14 -6.61 -11.34
CA VAL A 251 7.18 -5.36 -10.58
C VAL A 251 7.22 -5.69 -9.09
N LYS A 252 8.19 -5.16 -8.36
CA LYS A 252 8.11 -5.13 -6.89
C LYS A 252 7.33 -3.91 -6.45
N ILE A 253 6.11 -4.10 -5.96
CA ILE A 253 5.26 -3.04 -5.42
C ILE A 253 5.08 -3.35 -3.95
N PHE A 254 5.83 -2.71 -3.05
CA PHE A 254 5.59 -2.90 -1.62
C PHE A 254 4.32 -2.17 -1.19
N LYS A 255 3.41 -2.88 -0.51
CA LYS A 255 2.13 -2.33 0.01
C LYS A 255 1.28 -1.64 -1.07
N ALA A 256 0.89 -2.37 -2.11
CA ALA A 256 -0.05 -1.85 -3.10
C ALA A 256 -1.35 -1.36 -2.41
N VAL A 257 -1.77 -0.11 -2.63
CA VAL A 257 -2.99 0.47 -2.03
C VAL A 257 -4.03 0.78 -3.12
N GLN A 258 -5.27 0.37 -2.83
CA GLN A 258 -6.57 0.82 -3.37
C GLN A 258 -6.53 1.81 -4.55
N GLY A 259 -7.02 1.38 -5.73
CA GLY A 259 -7.29 2.27 -6.87
C GLY A 259 -6.07 2.70 -7.71
N SER A 260 -4.88 2.18 -7.42
CA SER A 260 -3.66 2.52 -8.15
C SER A 260 -3.66 1.94 -9.57
N ASN A 261 -3.28 2.74 -10.56
CA ASN A 261 -3.36 2.41 -12.00
C ASN A 261 -2.18 1.56 -12.52
N TRP A 262 -1.46 0.87 -11.64
CA TRP A 262 -0.14 0.29 -11.91
C TRP A 262 -0.12 -0.74 -13.05
N CYS A 263 -1.25 -1.41 -13.32
CA CYS A 263 -1.35 -2.37 -14.41
C CYS A 263 -2.30 -1.99 -15.54
N LYS A 264 -2.53 -0.69 -15.76
CA LYS A 264 -3.27 -0.26 -16.96
C LYS A 264 -2.49 -0.56 -18.23
N ASP A 265 -3.21 -1.00 -19.27
CA ASP A 265 -2.70 -1.20 -20.64
C ASP A 265 -1.76 -0.07 -21.09
N LYS A 266 -2.13 1.19 -20.85
CA LYS A 266 -1.33 2.37 -21.28
C LYS A 266 0.08 2.42 -20.67
N TYR A 267 0.28 1.77 -19.51
CA TYR A 267 1.56 1.76 -18.82
C TYR A 267 2.38 0.52 -19.10
N LEU A 268 1.77 -0.61 -19.44
CA LEU A 268 2.47 -1.91 -19.52
C LEU A 268 2.52 -2.51 -20.93
N LYS A 269 1.55 -2.20 -21.80
CA LYS A 269 1.43 -2.87 -23.10
C LYS A 269 2.65 -2.62 -24.00
N GLY A 270 3.32 -3.70 -24.40
CA GLY A 270 4.50 -3.66 -25.28
C GLY A 270 5.79 -3.18 -24.59
N LYS A 271 5.75 -3.00 -23.27
CA LYS A 271 6.92 -2.67 -22.45
C LYS A 271 7.36 -3.96 -21.78
N THR A 272 8.56 -4.43 -22.07
CA THR A 272 9.19 -5.61 -21.46
C THR A 272 10.28 -5.19 -20.46
N ASP A 273 10.14 -3.97 -19.91
CA ASP A 273 11.31 -3.17 -19.52
C ASP A 273 12.01 -3.66 -18.24
N LYS A 274 13.33 -3.80 -18.36
CA LYS A 274 14.33 -4.03 -17.31
C LYS A 274 14.61 -2.79 -16.45
N SER A 275 13.96 -1.64 -16.72
CA SER A 275 14.17 -0.36 -16.03
C SER A 275 13.21 -0.09 -14.87
N MET A 276 12.26 -0.99 -14.57
CA MET A 276 11.35 -0.82 -13.44
C MET A 276 12.08 -0.95 -12.11
N GLY A 277 11.86 0.00 -11.20
CA GLY A 277 12.44 -0.04 -9.85
C GLY A 277 13.89 0.46 -9.75
N ASN A 278 14.40 1.16 -10.76
CA ASN A 278 15.71 1.83 -10.68
C ASN A 278 15.76 2.94 -9.61
N TYR A 279 14.60 3.38 -9.13
CA TYR A 279 14.50 4.43 -8.13
C TYR A 279 14.05 3.83 -6.81
N LYS A 280 14.92 3.97 -5.80
CA LYS A 280 14.60 3.62 -4.41
C LYS A 280 13.28 4.30 -4.04
N ASP A 281 12.36 3.53 -3.45
CA ASP A 281 11.07 4.00 -2.93
C ASP A 281 10.01 4.38 -4.00
N TYR A 282 10.24 4.11 -5.29
CA TYR A 282 9.26 4.37 -6.36
C TYR A 282 9.03 3.16 -7.26
N ALA A 283 7.76 2.84 -7.52
CA ALA A 283 7.36 2.02 -8.65
C ALA A 283 7.26 2.92 -9.89
N VAL A 284 8.14 2.69 -10.87
CA VAL A 284 8.27 3.50 -12.08
C VAL A 284 8.23 2.58 -13.30
N ALA A 285 7.46 2.99 -14.32
CA ALA A 285 7.50 2.38 -15.65
C ALA A 285 7.92 3.44 -16.67
N GLU A 286 9.01 3.17 -17.41
CA GLU A 286 9.72 4.15 -18.24
C GLU A 286 10.06 5.41 -17.43
N ASN A 287 9.38 6.53 -17.71
CA ASN A 287 9.54 7.82 -17.04
C ASN A 287 8.28 8.25 -16.29
N THR A 288 7.44 7.29 -15.89
CA THR A 288 6.18 7.54 -15.17
C THR A 288 6.23 6.93 -13.79
N VAL A 289 6.05 7.75 -12.75
CA VAL A 289 5.84 7.25 -11.39
C VAL A 289 4.44 6.67 -11.31
N LEU A 290 4.35 5.36 -11.09
CA LEU A 290 3.11 4.63 -10.91
C LEU A 290 2.66 4.66 -9.45
N LYS A 291 3.61 4.60 -8.52
CA LYS A 291 3.36 4.66 -7.07
C LYS A 291 4.62 5.08 -6.31
N TYR A 292 4.46 5.89 -5.27
CA TYR A 292 5.47 6.03 -4.22
C TYR A 292 5.22 5.01 -3.11
N ILE A 293 6.26 4.25 -2.77
CA ILE A 293 6.24 3.14 -1.80
C ILE A 293 7.17 3.40 -0.61
N GLY A 294 7.80 4.58 -0.56
CA GLY A 294 8.63 5.00 0.57
C GLY A 294 7.81 5.48 1.77
N ASN A 295 8.53 5.74 2.85
CA ASN A 295 7.97 6.28 4.10
C ASN A 295 8.48 7.68 4.44
N ASP A 296 9.32 8.28 3.57
CA ASP A 296 9.74 9.67 3.75
C ASP A 296 8.53 10.59 3.59
N LYS A 297 8.41 11.57 4.50
CA LYS A 297 7.39 12.62 4.46
C LYS A 297 7.69 13.69 3.41
N LYS A 298 8.91 13.73 2.88
CA LYS A 298 9.38 14.72 1.90
C LYS A 298 10.02 14.04 0.68
N PRO A 299 9.29 13.15 -0.02
CA PRO A 299 9.82 12.43 -1.17
C PRO A 299 10.41 13.37 -2.23
N VAL A 300 11.54 12.93 -2.82
CA VAL A 300 12.17 13.59 -3.95
C VAL A 300 11.97 12.75 -5.19
N VAL A 301 11.09 13.20 -6.07
CA VAL A 301 10.83 12.51 -7.34
C VAL A 301 12.06 12.66 -8.24
N PRO A 302 12.64 11.56 -8.75
CA PRO A 302 13.90 11.58 -9.51
C PRO A 302 13.83 12.41 -10.80
N GLU A 303 14.94 13.09 -11.13
CA GLU A 303 15.10 13.76 -12.42
C GLU A 303 15.07 12.74 -13.57
N GLY A 304 14.43 13.10 -14.69
CA GLY A 304 14.13 12.20 -15.81
C GLY A 304 12.68 11.70 -15.82
N ILE A 305 11.99 11.72 -14.66
CA ILE A 305 10.54 11.45 -14.60
C ILE A 305 9.77 12.55 -15.34
N LYS A 306 8.89 12.13 -16.24
CA LYS A 306 8.05 12.98 -17.08
C LYS A 306 6.59 13.00 -16.65
N SER A 307 6.11 11.96 -15.96
CA SER A 307 4.71 11.87 -15.55
C SER A 307 4.53 11.28 -14.16
N ILE A 308 3.51 11.75 -13.45
CA ILE A 308 3.00 11.14 -12.22
C ILE A 308 1.61 10.59 -12.52
N ALA A 309 1.48 9.26 -12.45
CA ALA A 309 0.22 8.57 -12.72
C ALA A 309 -0.85 8.86 -11.65
N GLY A 310 -2.11 8.67 -12.04
CA GLY A 310 -3.22 8.81 -11.10
C GLY A 310 -3.09 7.87 -9.90
N TYR A 311 -3.36 8.40 -8.71
CA TYR A 311 -3.21 7.77 -7.39
C TYR A 311 -1.78 7.40 -6.96
N ALA A 312 -0.74 7.84 -7.69
CA ALA A 312 0.65 7.50 -7.38
C ALA A 312 1.09 7.92 -5.95
N PHE A 313 0.57 9.03 -5.45
CA PHE A 313 0.81 9.56 -4.10
C PHE A 313 -0.47 9.67 -3.25
N ALA A 314 -1.58 9.07 -3.69
CA ALA A 314 -2.83 9.17 -2.97
C ALA A 314 -2.77 8.50 -1.59
N TYR A 315 -3.46 9.12 -0.63
CA TYR A 315 -3.59 8.69 0.76
C TYR A 315 -2.29 8.62 1.57
N LEU A 316 -1.22 9.31 1.16
CA LEU A 316 0.09 9.23 1.84
C LEU A 316 0.27 10.27 2.95
N ASP A 317 1.00 9.92 4.00
CA ASP A 317 1.54 10.83 5.02
C ASP A 317 2.80 11.52 4.48
N ILE A 318 2.61 12.43 3.52
CA ILE A 318 3.68 13.30 2.99
C ILE A 318 3.35 14.75 3.32
N GLU A 319 4.33 15.51 3.80
CA GLU A 319 4.20 16.93 4.10
C GLU A 319 4.42 17.80 2.86
N THR A 320 5.37 17.39 2.01
CA THR A 320 5.68 18.04 0.74
C THR A 320 6.26 17.00 -0.23
N VAL A 321 6.43 17.37 -1.50
CA VAL A 321 7.08 16.55 -2.52
C VAL A 321 7.96 17.45 -3.38
N THR A 322 9.20 17.03 -3.59
CA THR A 322 10.08 17.69 -4.57
C THR A 322 9.83 17.09 -5.94
N LEU A 323 9.28 17.89 -6.85
CA LEU A 323 9.00 17.50 -8.23
C LEU A 323 10.17 17.91 -9.15
N PRO A 324 10.63 17.03 -10.06
CA PRO A 324 11.80 17.28 -10.89
C PRO A 324 11.49 18.28 -12.01
N LYS A 325 12.53 18.90 -12.57
CA LYS A 325 12.37 19.84 -13.68
C LYS A 325 11.91 19.12 -14.94
N SER A 326 12.23 17.85 -15.12
CA SER A 326 11.76 17.03 -16.24
C SER A 326 10.26 16.73 -16.24
N LEU A 327 9.52 17.05 -15.17
CA LEU A 327 8.10 16.69 -15.05
C LEU A 327 7.24 17.47 -16.04
N GLU A 328 6.42 16.74 -16.82
CA GLU A 328 5.54 17.32 -17.85
C GLU A 328 4.05 17.17 -17.50
N THR A 329 3.64 16.12 -16.76
CA THR A 329 2.23 15.81 -16.51
C THR A 329 1.97 15.27 -15.09
N ILE A 330 0.88 15.73 -14.48
CA ILE A 330 0.34 15.18 -13.23
C ILE A 330 -1.10 14.74 -13.49
N GLU A 331 -1.35 13.42 -13.46
CA GLU A 331 -2.65 12.85 -13.84
C GLU A 331 -3.72 12.93 -12.74
N ASN A 332 -4.95 12.53 -13.10
CA ASN A 332 -6.13 12.53 -12.23
C ASN A 332 -5.87 11.86 -10.89
N SER A 333 -6.19 12.57 -9.80
CA SER A 333 -6.05 12.06 -8.43
C SER A 333 -4.66 11.58 -8.03
N ALA A 334 -3.60 12.04 -8.71
CA ALA A 334 -2.20 11.68 -8.40
C ALA A 334 -1.85 11.78 -6.91
N PHE A 335 -2.27 12.85 -6.23
CA PHE A 335 -2.01 13.17 -4.82
C PHE A 335 -3.29 13.16 -3.97
N ALA A 336 -4.40 12.62 -4.47
CA ALA A 336 -5.68 12.74 -3.77
C ALA A 336 -5.63 12.22 -2.33
N TRP A 337 -6.24 12.94 -1.39
CA TRP A 337 -6.23 12.62 0.04
C TRP A 337 -4.85 12.59 0.72
N ALA A 338 -3.78 13.08 0.09
CA ALA A 338 -2.46 13.12 0.74
C ALA A 338 -2.42 14.19 1.86
N ALA A 339 -1.59 13.96 2.88
CA ALA A 339 -1.32 14.90 3.99
C ALA A 339 -0.49 16.14 3.61
N LEU A 340 -0.45 16.45 2.31
CA LEU A 340 0.39 17.45 1.68
C LEU A 340 0.04 18.83 2.22
N LYS A 341 1.04 19.57 2.72
CA LYS A 341 0.90 20.94 3.23
C LYS A 341 1.27 21.97 2.18
N GLU A 342 2.30 21.68 1.39
CA GLU A 342 2.71 22.55 0.30
C GLU A 342 3.25 21.78 -0.90
N VAL A 343 3.07 22.36 -2.09
CA VAL A 343 3.62 21.83 -3.33
C VAL A 343 4.06 22.95 -4.27
N VAL A 344 5.19 22.71 -4.95
CA VAL A 344 5.69 23.54 -6.03
C VAL A 344 5.54 22.77 -7.33
N ILE A 345 4.75 23.29 -8.27
CA ILE A 345 4.54 22.74 -9.60
C ILE A 345 5.61 23.32 -10.54
N PRO A 346 6.56 22.50 -11.06
CA PRO A 346 7.68 22.96 -11.87
C PRO A 346 7.26 23.64 -13.18
N GLU A 347 8.18 24.43 -13.75
CA GLU A 347 7.94 25.24 -14.95
C GLU A 347 7.52 24.42 -16.19
N ASN A 348 8.07 23.21 -16.32
CA ASN A 348 7.84 22.35 -17.48
C ASN A 348 6.53 21.55 -17.45
N VAL A 349 5.77 21.63 -16.35
CA VAL A 349 4.48 20.96 -16.25
C VAL A 349 3.49 21.62 -17.21
N LYS A 350 2.96 20.80 -18.13
CA LYS A 350 2.02 21.22 -19.18
C LYS A 350 0.57 21.05 -18.72
N GLU A 351 0.31 20.04 -17.90
CA GLU A 351 -1.03 19.67 -17.46
C GLU A 351 -1.01 19.19 -16.01
N VAL A 352 -1.98 19.69 -15.24
CA VAL A 352 -2.40 19.15 -13.95
C VAL A 352 -3.87 18.77 -14.08
N SER A 353 -4.14 17.47 -14.18
CA SER A 353 -5.46 16.96 -14.52
C SER A 353 -6.46 17.08 -13.35
N GLU A 354 -7.73 16.78 -13.63
CA GLU A 354 -8.85 16.93 -12.71
C GLU A 354 -8.64 16.15 -11.39
N GLY A 355 -8.87 16.84 -10.27
CA GLY A 355 -8.75 16.28 -8.93
C GLY A 355 -7.36 15.74 -8.59
N ALA A 356 -6.29 16.13 -9.29
CA ALA A 356 -4.92 15.70 -9.01
C ALA A 356 -4.53 15.83 -7.52
N PHE A 357 -5.01 16.88 -6.85
CA PHE A 357 -4.83 17.17 -5.43
C PHE A 357 -6.16 17.19 -4.68
N ARG A 358 -7.18 16.47 -5.16
CA ARG A 358 -8.51 16.42 -4.53
C ARG A 358 -8.41 15.98 -3.07
N GLU A 359 -9.17 16.60 -2.18
CA GLU A 359 -9.23 16.22 -0.76
C GLU A 359 -7.86 16.25 -0.06
N CYS A 360 -6.89 17.01 -0.57
CA CYS A 360 -5.66 17.33 0.16
C CYS A 360 -6.00 18.34 1.25
N GLN A 361 -6.70 17.88 2.29
CA GLN A 361 -7.33 18.76 3.27
C GLN A 361 -6.32 19.70 3.91
N LEU A 362 -5.11 19.22 4.18
CA LEU A 362 -4.04 19.94 4.90
C LEU A 362 -3.21 20.90 4.03
N ILE A 363 -3.52 21.03 2.74
CA ILE A 363 -2.70 21.85 1.85
C ILE A 363 -2.96 23.33 2.11
N GLU A 364 -1.91 24.06 2.44
CA GLU A 364 -1.98 25.47 2.80
C GLU A 364 -1.43 26.37 1.69
N LYS A 365 -0.50 25.86 0.86
CA LYS A 365 0.22 26.66 -0.13
C LYS A 365 0.52 25.88 -1.41
N VAL A 366 0.29 26.54 -2.54
CA VAL A 366 0.63 26.00 -3.87
C VAL A 366 1.41 27.05 -4.64
N VAL A 367 2.50 26.65 -5.28
CA VAL A 367 3.29 27.52 -6.18
C VAL A 367 3.28 26.92 -7.57
N PHE A 368 2.93 27.73 -8.58
CA PHE A 368 3.10 27.39 -9.98
C PHE A 368 4.26 28.19 -10.57
N GLU A 369 5.34 27.50 -10.93
CA GLU A 369 6.49 28.11 -11.62
C GLU A 369 6.16 28.34 -13.12
N GLY A 370 5.40 27.43 -13.72
CA GLY A 370 4.98 27.47 -15.13
C GLY A 370 3.53 27.93 -15.33
N ALA A 371 3.01 27.66 -16.52
CA ALA A 371 1.61 27.93 -16.88
C ALA A 371 0.90 26.66 -17.42
N PRO A 372 0.75 25.60 -16.60
CA PRO A 372 0.02 24.40 -17.01
C PRO A 372 -1.45 24.70 -17.30
N VAL A 373 -2.07 23.82 -18.09
CA VAL A 373 -3.52 23.66 -18.08
C VAL A 373 -3.92 23.01 -16.76
N VAL A 374 -4.80 23.67 -15.99
CA VAL A 374 -5.25 23.19 -14.69
C VAL A 374 -6.77 23.15 -14.65
N GLY A 375 -7.32 21.95 -14.44
CA GLY A 375 -8.77 21.76 -14.21
C GLY A 375 -9.16 22.00 -12.74
N SER A 376 -10.13 21.23 -12.25
CA SER A 376 -10.55 21.16 -10.84
C SER A 376 -9.53 20.40 -9.96
N ALA A 377 -8.24 20.72 -10.10
CA ALA A 377 -7.14 19.98 -9.51
C ALA A 377 -7.19 19.92 -7.97
N PHE A 378 -7.66 20.98 -7.31
CA PHE A 378 -7.70 21.12 -5.84
C PHE A 378 -9.13 21.05 -5.29
N ALA A 379 -10.06 20.40 -6.00
CA ALA A 379 -11.43 20.20 -5.54
C ALA A 379 -11.49 19.68 -4.09
N GLU A 380 -12.40 20.22 -3.29
CA GLU A 380 -12.64 19.81 -1.89
C GLU A 380 -11.39 19.94 -0.96
N SER A 381 -10.37 20.74 -1.32
CA SER A 381 -9.18 20.93 -0.46
C SER A 381 -9.37 22.11 0.51
N GLY A 382 -9.61 21.80 1.78
CA GLY A 382 -10.19 22.73 2.76
C GLY A 382 -9.29 23.85 3.32
N PHE A 383 -7.98 23.64 3.49
CA PHE A 383 -7.07 24.66 4.04
C PHE A 383 -6.45 25.58 2.97
N LEU A 384 -6.66 25.30 1.68
CA LEU A 384 -6.08 26.10 0.59
C LEU A 384 -6.93 27.33 0.33
N THR A 385 -6.34 28.50 0.49
CA THR A 385 -6.98 29.78 0.18
C THR A 385 -6.40 30.39 -1.09
N ARG A 386 -7.18 31.28 -1.74
CA ARG A 386 -6.75 31.99 -2.96
C ARG A 386 -5.45 32.77 -2.76
N ASP A 387 -5.25 33.37 -1.59
CA ASP A 387 -4.07 34.18 -1.27
C ASP A 387 -2.79 33.33 -1.18
N ASN A 388 -2.93 32.04 -0.92
CA ASN A 388 -1.81 31.11 -0.81
C ASN A 388 -1.50 30.34 -2.10
N VAL A 389 -2.17 30.67 -3.21
CA VAL A 389 -1.82 30.19 -4.54
C VAL A 389 -0.94 31.22 -5.25
N ILE A 390 0.34 30.88 -5.38
CA ILE A 390 1.36 31.76 -5.94
C ILE A 390 1.57 31.41 -7.41
N LEU A 391 1.28 32.36 -8.29
CA LEU A 391 1.44 32.23 -9.74
C LEU A 391 2.70 33.00 -10.16
N LYS A 392 3.78 32.31 -10.49
CA LYS A 392 5.04 32.95 -10.94
C LYS A 392 4.96 33.35 -12.41
N ASN A 393 4.21 32.59 -13.20
CA ASN A 393 3.93 32.91 -14.59
C ASN A 393 2.56 33.59 -14.72
N SER A 394 2.52 34.82 -15.22
CA SER A 394 1.29 35.60 -15.38
C SER A 394 0.34 35.08 -16.46
N SER A 395 0.77 34.13 -17.29
CA SER A 395 -0.05 33.56 -18.37
C SER A 395 -0.95 32.42 -17.90
N ILE A 396 -0.72 31.88 -16.69
CA ILE A 396 -1.53 30.79 -16.16
C ILE A 396 -2.97 31.24 -15.94
N LYS A 397 -3.92 30.37 -16.31
CA LYS A 397 -5.35 30.59 -16.10
C LYS A 397 -5.87 29.46 -15.23
N LEU A 398 -6.31 29.81 -14.03
CA LEU A 398 -7.01 28.85 -13.17
C LEU A 398 -8.46 28.77 -13.61
N ASP A 399 -8.96 27.55 -13.78
CA ASP A 399 -10.38 27.32 -14.05
C ASP A 399 -11.24 27.91 -12.90
N LYS A 400 -12.45 28.35 -13.19
CA LYS A 400 -13.43 28.74 -12.16
C LYS A 400 -13.71 27.58 -11.19
N ASP A 401 -13.54 26.36 -11.66
CA ASP A 401 -13.77 25.11 -10.95
C ASP A 401 -12.49 24.60 -10.26
N PHE A 402 -11.40 25.39 -10.27
CA PHE A 402 -10.14 25.09 -9.58
C PHE A 402 -10.36 24.76 -8.09
N TYR A 403 -11.27 25.50 -7.43
CA TYR A 403 -11.78 25.26 -6.07
C TYR A 403 -13.21 24.72 -6.09
N MET A 404 -13.51 23.69 -6.88
CA MET A 404 -14.81 23.03 -6.78
C MET A 404 -15.13 22.74 -5.31
N PHE A 405 -16.19 23.41 -4.80
CA PHE A 405 -16.64 23.38 -3.41
C PHE A 405 -15.79 24.16 -2.38
N GLU A 406 -15.28 25.35 -2.75
CA GLU A 406 -14.68 26.33 -1.82
C GLU A 406 -15.61 26.61 -0.61
N GLY A 407 -15.09 26.49 0.61
CA GLY A 407 -15.83 26.84 1.84
C GLY A 407 -16.78 25.76 2.38
N VAL A 408 -16.71 24.51 1.91
CA VAL A 408 -17.32 23.37 2.62
C VAL A 408 -16.58 23.19 3.94
N GLU A 409 -17.31 23.03 5.06
CA GLU A 409 -16.70 22.74 6.36
C GLU A 409 -15.75 21.54 6.22
N ASN A 410 -14.47 21.73 6.55
CA ASN A 410 -13.45 20.68 6.48
C ASN A 410 -13.95 19.45 7.26
N ASN A 411 -14.36 18.39 6.55
CA ASN A 411 -14.78 17.14 7.17
C ASN A 411 -13.53 16.34 7.54
N LEU A 412 -12.72 16.90 8.45
CA LEU A 412 -11.45 16.35 8.88
C LEU A 412 -11.62 14.94 9.47
N ASP A 413 -12.75 14.65 10.10
CA ASP A 413 -13.03 13.30 10.60
C ASP A 413 -13.20 12.28 9.48
N GLU A 414 -13.86 12.63 8.36
CA GLU A 414 -13.90 11.78 7.18
C GLU A 414 -12.53 11.64 6.52
N TYR A 415 -11.77 12.72 6.44
CA TYR A 415 -10.40 12.73 5.94
C TYR A 415 -9.47 11.79 6.71
N TYR A 416 -9.39 11.93 8.03
CA TYR A 416 -8.58 11.02 8.87
C TYR A 416 -9.08 9.58 8.80
N ARG A 417 -10.40 9.37 8.72
CA ARG A 417 -10.96 8.04 8.52
C ARG A 417 -10.50 7.43 7.20
N MET A 418 -10.59 8.18 6.09
CA MET A 418 -10.19 7.70 4.77
C MET A 418 -8.70 7.37 4.69
N LEU A 419 -7.84 8.24 5.24
CA LEU A 419 -6.41 7.95 5.40
C LEU A 419 -6.18 6.63 6.16
N SER A 420 -6.84 6.48 7.32
CA SER A 420 -6.70 5.28 8.15
C SER A 420 -7.18 4.01 7.45
N GLU A 421 -8.24 4.09 6.64
CA GLU A 421 -8.75 2.96 5.84
C GLU A 421 -7.77 2.53 4.74
N HIS A 422 -6.88 3.43 4.34
CA HIS A 422 -5.83 3.20 3.35
C HIS A 422 -4.45 2.97 4.00
N GLY A 423 -4.40 2.72 5.31
CA GLY A 423 -3.19 2.37 6.04
C GLY A 423 -2.33 3.55 6.50
N THR A 424 -2.84 4.78 6.39
CA THR A 424 -2.13 6.01 6.76
C THR A 424 -2.72 6.62 8.02
N VAL A 425 -1.88 6.81 9.04
CA VAL A 425 -2.29 7.43 10.31
C VAL A 425 -1.46 8.68 10.52
N ILE A 426 -2.14 9.82 10.65
CA ILE A 426 -1.52 11.12 10.92
C ILE A 426 -2.15 11.76 12.16
N ASP A 427 -1.41 12.66 12.79
CA ASP A 427 -1.90 13.41 13.94
C ASP A 427 -3.09 14.30 13.55
N LYS A 428 -4.15 14.24 14.36
CA LYS A 428 -5.32 15.10 14.16
C LYS A 428 -4.99 16.54 14.54
N ILE A 429 -5.29 17.48 13.64
CA ILE A 429 -5.29 18.92 13.95
C ILE A 429 -6.34 19.20 15.03
N PRO A 430 -6.04 20.01 16.07
CA PRO A 430 -7.01 20.37 17.10
C PRO A 430 -8.25 21.06 16.51
N SER A 431 -9.44 20.57 16.86
CA SER A 431 -10.71 21.21 16.50
C SER A 431 -10.82 22.57 17.17
N VAL A 432 -10.71 23.66 16.40
CA VAL A 432 -11.00 25.01 16.92
C VAL A 432 -12.52 25.19 16.97
N THR A 433 -13.12 25.09 18.15
CA THR A 433 -14.54 25.45 18.33
C THR A 433 -14.66 26.99 18.33
N PRO A 434 -15.47 27.62 17.46
CA PRO A 434 -15.63 29.06 17.49
C PRO A 434 -16.42 29.45 18.74
N LYS A 435 -15.73 30.03 19.74
CA LYS A 435 -16.40 30.64 20.89
C LYS A 435 -16.72 32.09 20.55
N ALA A 436 -18.01 32.41 20.66
CA ALA A 436 -18.61 33.69 20.31
C ALA A 436 -17.91 34.91 20.92
N THR A 437 -17.93 35.97 20.11
CA THR A 437 -17.49 37.34 20.30
C THR A 437 -17.88 37.94 21.65
N ALA A 438 -16.93 38.61 22.30
CA ALA A 438 -17.22 39.71 23.21
C ALA A 438 -16.19 40.83 22.98
N THR A 439 -16.62 41.92 22.35
CA THR A 439 -15.90 43.20 22.34
C THR A 439 -16.05 43.86 23.71
N PRO A 440 -14.99 44.42 24.31
CA PRO A 440 -14.99 45.87 24.52
C PRO A 440 -13.63 46.61 24.40
N THR A 441 -13.66 47.73 23.68
CA THR A 441 -13.08 49.08 23.95
C THR A 441 -11.65 49.30 24.53
N VAL A 442 -10.71 49.62 23.63
CA VAL A 442 -9.81 50.81 23.50
C VAL A 442 -9.30 51.59 24.74
N LYS A 443 -7.96 51.73 24.93
CA LYS A 443 -7.09 52.94 24.72
C LYS A 443 -5.60 52.66 25.11
N PRO A 444 -4.58 53.50 24.80
CA PRO A 444 -3.37 53.07 24.08
C PRO A 444 -2.03 53.30 24.82
N GLN A 445 -0.95 52.81 24.18
CA GLN A 445 0.44 53.29 24.20
C GLN A 445 1.37 52.77 25.31
N GLU A 446 2.28 51.87 24.93
CA GLU A 446 3.72 52.18 24.77
C GLU A 446 4.41 50.99 24.07
N THR A 447 5.04 51.26 22.92
CA THR A 447 5.82 50.27 22.17
C THR A 447 7.29 50.61 22.36
N ALA A 448 8.01 49.72 23.02
CA ALA A 448 9.46 49.63 22.96
C ALA A 448 9.80 48.25 22.38
N GLU A 449 10.58 48.24 21.31
CA GLU A 449 11.33 47.07 20.80
C GLU A 449 12.47 46.70 21.77
N PRO A 450 13.11 45.50 21.70
CA PRO A 450 13.35 44.72 20.47
C PRO A 450 13.30 43.17 20.54
N ASP A 451 13.37 42.61 19.32
CA ASP A 451 14.11 41.43 18.84
C ASP A 451 13.63 39.96 18.95
N VAL A 452 13.45 39.43 17.72
CA VAL A 452 13.60 38.09 17.09
C VAL A 452 13.69 36.81 17.94
N THR A 453 12.82 35.87 17.56
CA THR A 453 13.10 34.42 17.60
C THR A 453 13.27 33.94 16.15
N ALA A 454 14.51 33.66 15.74
CA ALA A 454 14.83 33.11 14.42
C ALA A 454 14.76 31.57 14.45
N THR A 455 14.13 31.01 13.41
CA THR A 455 14.16 29.59 13.05
C THR A 455 15.59 29.16 12.71
N PRO A 456 16.07 27.95 13.06
CA PRO A 456 17.44 27.54 12.74
C PRO A 456 17.61 27.43 11.23
N VAL A 457 18.46 28.29 10.67
CA VAL A 457 18.91 28.22 9.28
C VAL A 457 19.97 27.11 9.21
N PRO A 458 19.88 26.15 8.28
CA PRO A 458 20.89 25.12 8.14
C PRO A 458 22.25 25.72 7.80
N ASP A 459 23.29 25.21 8.44
CA ASP A 459 24.64 25.75 8.29
C ASP A 459 25.11 25.65 6.83
N LYS A 460 25.76 26.70 6.35
CA LYS A 460 26.10 26.91 4.95
C LYS A 460 27.60 27.05 4.76
N LEU A 461 28.14 26.32 3.80
CA LEU A 461 29.54 26.36 3.39
C LEU A 461 29.65 27.10 2.05
N THR A 462 30.39 28.20 2.01
CA THR A 462 30.63 28.96 0.79
C THR A 462 32.08 28.78 0.35
N VAL A 463 32.30 28.40 -0.91
CA VAL A 463 33.62 28.25 -1.51
C VAL A 463 33.79 29.25 -2.63
N LYS A 464 34.86 30.02 -2.59
CA LYS A 464 35.25 30.90 -3.69
C LYS A 464 36.53 30.39 -4.36
N GLY A 465 36.47 30.20 -5.67
CA GLY A 465 37.58 29.76 -6.52
C GLY A 465 38.59 30.86 -6.85
N GLY A 466 39.68 30.50 -7.53
CA GLY A 466 40.77 31.39 -7.96
C GLY A 466 42.17 30.90 -7.54
N ASP A 467 43.19 31.76 -7.67
CA ASP A 467 44.58 31.45 -7.28
C ASP A 467 44.72 31.10 -5.79
N ILE A 468 43.78 31.56 -4.96
CA ILE A 468 43.65 31.24 -3.53
C ILE A 468 42.20 30.82 -3.27
N ILE A 469 42.00 29.60 -2.80
CA ILE A 469 40.67 29.09 -2.43
C ILE A 469 40.30 29.65 -1.05
N THR A 470 39.14 30.30 -0.95
CA THR A 470 38.62 30.80 0.33
C THR A 470 37.32 30.08 0.70
N ILE A 471 37.16 29.78 1.99
CA ILE A 471 36.01 29.04 2.52
C ILE A 471 35.37 29.86 3.63
N LYS A 472 34.04 29.91 3.66
CA LYS A 472 33.26 30.46 4.76
C LYS A 472 32.30 29.42 5.28
N VAL A 473 32.10 29.38 6.59
CA VAL A 473 31.00 28.65 7.24
C VAL A 473 30.08 29.70 7.86
N ASN A 474 28.80 29.72 7.47
CA ASN A 474 27.83 30.72 7.93
C ASN A 474 28.34 32.17 7.80
N ASN A 475 28.92 32.50 6.64
CA ASN A 475 29.58 33.79 6.35
C ASN A 475 30.82 34.12 7.21
N LYS A 476 31.26 33.24 8.11
CA LYS A 476 32.53 33.40 8.83
C LYS A 476 33.67 32.76 8.04
N PRO A 477 34.75 33.49 7.72
CA PRO A 477 35.87 32.93 6.98
C PRO A 477 36.58 31.84 7.80
N VAL A 478 36.89 30.72 7.15
CA VAL A 478 37.72 29.65 7.71
C VAL A 478 39.17 29.99 7.47
N THR A 479 39.97 30.05 8.54
CA THR A 479 41.41 30.23 8.45
C THR A 479 42.11 28.87 8.44
N PHE A 480 43.04 28.70 7.51
CA PHE A 480 43.82 27.46 7.38
C PHE A 480 45.31 27.74 7.61
N PRO A 481 45.74 28.01 8.86
CA PRO A 481 47.11 28.46 9.15
C PRO A 481 48.18 27.43 8.75
N ASP A 482 47.85 26.14 8.81
CA ASP A 482 48.83 25.06 8.65
C ASP A 482 48.78 24.36 7.27
N ALA A 483 47.62 24.31 6.61
CA ALA A 483 47.46 23.62 5.33
C ALA A 483 46.32 24.21 4.50
N GLN A 484 46.63 24.82 3.36
CA GLN A 484 45.64 25.53 2.53
C GLN A 484 44.77 24.55 1.70
N PRO A 485 43.47 24.85 1.49
CA PRO A 485 42.65 24.16 0.51
C PRO A 485 43.26 24.23 -0.89
N PHE A 486 43.06 23.20 -1.71
CA PHE A 486 43.59 23.14 -3.07
C PHE A 486 42.65 22.38 -4.01
N VAL A 487 42.84 22.53 -5.31
CA VAL A 487 42.15 21.73 -6.33
C VAL A 487 43.03 20.53 -6.69
N ASP A 488 42.48 19.31 -6.64
CA ASP A 488 43.21 18.10 -7.02
C ASP A 488 43.24 17.87 -8.55
N GLY A 489 43.92 16.82 -8.99
CA GLY A 489 44.07 16.50 -10.42
C GLY A 489 42.77 16.09 -11.14
N ASN A 490 41.64 16.05 -10.44
CA ASN A 490 40.31 15.77 -10.97
C ASN A 490 39.38 16.99 -10.83
N ASP A 491 39.94 18.19 -10.71
CA ASP A 491 39.22 19.47 -10.56
C ASP A 491 38.33 19.56 -9.31
N ARG A 492 38.67 18.85 -8.22
CA ARG A 492 37.91 18.91 -6.97
C ARG A 492 38.61 19.75 -5.91
N THR A 493 37.87 20.66 -5.29
CA THR A 493 38.35 21.40 -4.12
C THR A 493 38.43 20.48 -2.91
N GLN A 494 39.66 20.27 -2.43
CA GLN A 494 40.02 19.54 -1.22
C GLN A 494 40.17 20.51 -0.05
N VAL A 495 39.62 20.16 1.12
CA VAL A 495 39.66 21.02 2.31
C VAL A 495 40.06 20.25 3.56
N PRO A 496 40.77 20.88 4.51
CA PRO A 496 41.06 20.27 5.81
C PRO A 496 39.77 20.09 6.62
N VAL A 497 39.36 18.85 6.84
CA VAL A 497 38.06 18.56 7.48
C VAL A 497 37.96 19.12 8.89
N ARG A 498 39.05 19.05 9.66
CA ARG A 498 39.10 19.50 11.06
C ARG A 498 38.76 20.98 11.21
N ALA A 499 39.32 21.84 10.37
CA ALA A 499 39.11 23.29 10.46
C ALA A 499 37.66 23.68 10.14
N VAL A 500 37.00 22.96 9.23
CA VAL A 500 35.58 23.16 8.92
C VAL A 500 34.70 22.63 10.07
N SER A 501 35.02 21.45 10.61
CA SER A 501 34.27 20.85 11.72
C SER A 501 34.33 21.67 13.02
N GLU A 502 35.49 22.25 13.35
CA GLU A 502 35.64 23.08 14.56
C GLU A 502 34.78 24.36 14.52
N LEU A 503 34.57 24.96 13.35
CA LEU A 503 33.69 26.14 13.19
C LEU A 503 32.19 25.81 13.29
N LEU A 504 31.84 24.53 13.19
CA LEU A 504 30.48 24.01 13.37
C LEU A 504 30.29 23.40 14.77
N ASN A 505 31.16 23.78 15.72
CA ASN A 505 31.19 23.25 17.09
C ASN A 505 31.26 21.72 17.19
N CYS A 506 31.72 21.03 16.15
CA CYS A 506 31.87 19.58 16.21
C CYS A 506 33.12 19.21 17.01
N LYS A 507 33.04 18.14 17.80
CA LYS A 507 34.22 17.54 18.45
C LYS A 507 34.96 16.67 17.44
N VAL A 508 36.28 16.85 17.31
CA VAL A 508 37.12 16.07 16.40
C VAL A 508 38.17 15.30 17.20
N ASP A 509 38.09 13.97 17.17
CA ASP A 509 39.05 13.06 17.79
C ASP A 509 39.81 12.28 16.72
N TRP A 510 41.11 12.07 16.91
CA TRP A 510 41.96 11.29 16.00
C TRP A 510 42.32 9.94 16.61
N GLN A 511 42.01 8.85 15.90
CA GLN A 511 42.36 7.48 16.29
C GLN A 511 43.59 7.03 15.50
N GLN A 512 44.76 7.08 16.15
CA GLN A 512 46.05 6.80 15.53
C GLN A 512 46.15 5.36 14.98
N ASP A 513 45.62 4.36 15.69
CA ASP A 513 45.81 2.94 15.37
C ASP A 513 45.11 2.52 14.07
N ILE A 514 43.96 3.12 13.78
CA ILE A 514 43.17 2.85 12.57
C ILE A 514 43.22 4.01 11.57
N LYS A 515 44.00 5.05 11.86
CA LYS A 515 44.12 6.27 11.04
C LYS A 515 42.76 6.91 10.71
N THR A 516 41.88 7.04 11.71
CA THR A 516 40.52 7.54 11.51
C THR A 516 40.28 8.83 12.28
N ALA A 517 39.78 9.85 11.58
CA ALA A 517 39.20 11.03 12.20
C ALA A 517 37.74 10.75 12.56
N VAL A 518 37.38 10.96 13.83
CA VAL A 518 36.03 10.81 14.35
C VAL A 518 35.48 12.19 14.69
N ILE A 519 34.42 12.59 14.01
CA ILE A 519 33.77 13.88 14.17
C ILE A 519 32.41 13.64 14.82
N THR A 520 32.18 14.23 15.98
CA THR A 520 30.91 14.15 16.71
C THR A 520 30.21 15.50 16.67
N LYS A 521 29.01 15.52 16.09
CA LYS A 521 28.17 16.73 16.01
C LYS A 521 27.45 16.98 17.34
N GLU A 522 26.97 18.20 17.57
CA GLU A 522 26.20 18.56 18.77
C GLU A 522 24.92 17.72 18.93
N ASN A 523 24.29 17.29 17.83
CA ASN A 523 23.11 16.42 17.85
C ASN A 523 23.40 14.94 18.15
N GLY A 524 24.68 14.58 18.37
CA GLY A 524 25.11 13.22 18.67
C GLY A 524 25.54 12.38 17.46
N ASP A 525 25.38 12.88 16.24
CA ASP A 525 25.81 12.16 15.04
C ASP A 525 27.33 11.98 15.01
N VAL A 526 27.78 10.80 14.57
CA VAL A 526 29.19 10.45 14.47
C VAL A 526 29.58 10.19 13.02
N VAL A 527 30.52 10.98 12.53
CA VAL A 527 31.17 10.79 11.24
C VAL A 527 32.55 10.17 11.47
N LYS A 528 32.92 9.14 10.70
CA LYS A 528 34.28 8.58 10.71
C LYS A 528 34.89 8.63 9.31
N ILE A 529 36.10 9.16 9.22
CA ILE A 529 36.86 9.27 7.97
C ILE A 529 38.20 8.59 8.18
N THR A 530 38.44 7.51 7.45
CA THR A 530 39.70 6.75 7.53
C THR A 530 40.64 7.19 6.40
N LEU A 531 41.90 7.47 6.72
CA LEU A 531 42.91 7.78 5.70
C LEU A 531 43.09 6.62 4.72
N ASP A 532 43.40 6.96 3.47
CA ASP A 532 43.58 6.01 2.37
C ASP A 532 42.32 5.18 2.04
N SER A 533 41.18 5.52 2.66
CA SER A 533 39.86 4.96 2.38
C SER A 533 39.06 5.95 1.54
N ASP A 534 38.39 5.43 0.52
CA ASP A 534 37.35 6.12 -0.22
C ASP A 534 35.95 5.84 0.36
N ILE A 535 35.90 5.27 1.56
CA ILE A 535 34.68 5.06 2.34
C ILE A 535 34.78 5.86 3.63
N MET A 536 33.75 6.65 3.89
CA MET A 536 33.50 7.29 5.18
C MET A 536 32.22 6.74 5.80
N THR A 537 32.00 6.93 7.10
CA THR A 537 30.74 6.52 7.75
C THR A 537 30.04 7.68 8.44
N LEU A 538 28.71 7.69 8.40
CA LEU A 538 27.83 8.56 9.17
C LEU A 538 26.88 7.66 9.96
N ASN A 539 26.95 7.68 11.30
CA ASN A 539 26.19 6.80 12.18
C ASN A 539 26.23 5.33 11.72
N GLU A 540 27.44 4.83 11.44
CA GLU A 540 27.72 3.46 10.97
C GLU A 540 27.28 3.13 9.54
N ARG A 541 26.60 4.05 8.84
CA ARG A 541 26.31 3.91 7.41
C ARG A 541 27.51 4.30 6.57
N GLU A 542 27.96 3.41 5.68
CA GLU A 542 29.03 3.68 4.72
C GLU A 542 28.59 4.62 3.58
N ILE A 543 29.45 5.58 3.24
CA ILE A 543 29.31 6.54 2.15
C ILE A 543 30.57 6.42 1.30
N LYS A 544 30.39 6.07 0.03
CA LYS A 544 31.48 5.97 -0.95
C LYS A 544 31.83 7.36 -1.47
N MET A 545 33.02 7.83 -1.14
CA MET A 545 33.63 9.03 -1.70
C MET A 545 34.17 8.74 -3.09
N ASP A 546 34.18 9.75 -3.96
CA ASP A 546 34.77 9.65 -5.30
C ASP A 546 36.32 9.78 -5.28
N THR A 547 36.91 9.91 -4.10
CA THR A 547 38.35 9.89 -3.84
C THR A 547 38.64 9.31 -2.48
N THR A 548 39.86 8.78 -2.30
CA THR A 548 40.38 8.44 -0.98
C THR A 548 40.62 9.71 -0.17
N ALA A 549 40.33 9.68 1.14
CA ALA A 549 40.77 10.72 2.05
C ALA A 549 42.30 10.73 2.09
N ILE A 550 42.90 11.89 1.82
CA ILE A 550 44.35 12.03 1.69
C ILE A 550 44.95 12.76 2.89
N LEU A 551 46.18 12.39 3.23
CA LEU A 551 47.01 13.12 4.19
C LEU A 551 47.95 14.05 3.44
N LYS A 552 47.85 15.35 3.70
CA LYS A 552 48.78 16.35 3.18
C LYS A 552 49.06 17.35 4.29
N ASP A 553 50.32 17.72 4.48
CA ASP A 553 50.76 18.68 5.50
C ASP A 553 50.20 18.36 6.92
N ASP A 554 50.21 17.09 7.31
CA ASP A 554 49.66 16.57 8.59
C ASP A 554 48.18 16.90 8.85
N ARG A 555 47.41 17.08 7.77
CA ARG A 555 45.95 17.30 7.80
C ARG A 555 45.24 16.32 6.86
N THR A 556 44.10 15.83 7.32
CA THR A 556 43.20 15.01 6.50
C THR A 556 42.38 15.92 5.60
N PHE A 557 42.52 15.71 4.29
CA PHE A 557 41.77 16.42 3.26
C PHE A 557 40.70 15.52 2.66
N ILE A 558 39.52 16.11 2.46
CA ILE A 558 38.42 15.49 1.72
C ILE A 558 37.76 16.53 0.80
N PRO A 559 37.08 16.10 -0.28
CA PRO A 559 36.39 17.03 -1.16
C PRO A 559 35.29 17.80 -0.44
N VAL A 560 35.14 19.09 -0.76
CA VAL A 560 34.11 20.00 -0.20
C VAL A 560 32.74 19.34 -0.14
N ARG A 561 32.34 18.65 -1.21
CA ARG A 561 31.05 17.98 -1.30
C ARG A 561 30.84 16.97 -0.17
N PHE A 562 31.83 16.14 0.13
CA PHE A 562 31.72 15.13 1.18
C PHE A 562 31.83 15.74 2.58
N VAL A 563 32.51 16.87 2.74
CA VAL A 563 32.45 17.64 4.00
C VAL A 563 31.03 18.13 4.25
N ALA A 564 30.40 18.67 3.21
CA ALA A 564 29.03 19.17 3.30
C ALA A 564 28.04 18.03 3.56
N GLU A 565 28.17 16.92 2.87
CA GLU A 565 27.37 15.72 3.11
C GLU A 565 27.56 15.18 4.53
N ALA A 566 28.81 15.06 4.98
CA ALA A 566 29.15 14.57 6.31
C ALA A 566 28.62 15.45 7.43
N LEU A 567 28.75 16.77 7.25
CA LEU A 567 28.41 17.74 8.29
C LEU A 567 26.97 18.26 8.17
N GLY A 568 26.26 17.94 7.09
CA GLY A 568 24.86 18.35 6.86
C GLY A 568 24.74 19.79 6.37
N LEU A 569 25.70 20.25 5.56
CA LEU A 569 25.81 21.62 5.07
C LEU A 569 25.28 21.76 3.66
N THR A 570 24.80 22.96 3.32
CA THR A 570 24.61 23.36 1.92
C THR A 570 25.91 23.99 1.38
N VAL A 571 26.22 23.80 0.09
CA VAL A 571 27.42 24.36 -0.55
C VAL A 571 27.05 25.40 -1.58
N ASP A 572 27.57 26.61 -1.43
CA ASP A 572 27.53 27.67 -2.45
C ASP A 572 28.91 27.85 -3.08
N TRP A 573 28.94 27.93 -4.40
CA TRP A 573 30.14 28.24 -5.17
C TRP A 573 30.07 29.70 -5.65
N GLU A 574 30.99 30.53 -5.18
CA GLU A 574 31.18 31.89 -5.68
C GLU A 574 32.24 31.88 -6.79
N GLU A 575 31.92 32.48 -7.93
CA GLU A 575 32.89 32.70 -9.03
C GLU A 575 34.02 33.68 -8.67
#